data_AF-A0A948Z526-F1
#
_entry.id   AF-A0A948Z526-F1
#
_cell.length_a   1.000
_cell.length_b   1.000
_cell.length_c   1.000
_cell.angle_alpha   90.00
_cell.angle_beta   90.00
_cell.angle_gamma   90.00
#
_symmetry.space_group_name_H-M   'P 1'
#
loop_
_entity.id
_entity.type
_entity.pdbx_description
1 polymer ?
#
loop_
_entity_poly.entity_id
_entity_poly.type
_entity_poly.pdbx_seq_one_letter_code
_entity_poly.pdbx_strand_id
1 'polypeptide(L)' 'MNIKVNSHDFLGKLSIIKNCLALILDDKKQSDKNSNLLQKAYDSNQDLINLIKNTTIHG' A
#
# COMPACT_ATOMS: atom_id res chain seq x y z
N MET A 1 16.37 12.64 -14.97
CA MET A 1 15.37 11.77 -15.65
C MET A 1 14.06 11.94 -14.89
N ASN A 2 13.07 12.64 -15.47
CA ASN A 2 11.80 12.92 -14.78
C ASN A 2 10.85 11.75 -15.07
N ILE A 3 10.76 10.78 -14.15
CA ILE A 3 9.87 9.63 -14.30
C ILE A 3 8.44 10.16 -14.13
N LYS A 4 7.72 10.35 -15.24
CA LYS A 4 6.29 10.62 -15.23
C LYS A 4 5.56 9.33 -14.87
N VAL A 5 5.43 9.07 -13.57
CA VAL A 5 4.59 7.97 -13.07
C VAL A 5 3.14 8.38 -13.30
N ASN A 6 2.39 7.59 -14.06
CA ASN A 6 0.94 7.77 -14.15
C ASN A 6 0.34 7.47 -12.77
N SER A 7 -0.07 8.51 -12.05
CA SER A 7 -0.57 8.40 -10.68
C SER A 7 -1.80 7.49 -10.59
N HIS A 8 -2.63 7.41 -11.63
CA HIS A 8 -3.79 6.52 -11.67
C HIS A 8 -3.38 5.04 -11.71
N ASP A 9 -2.47 4.66 -12.62
CA ASP A 9 -2.01 3.26 -12.71
C ASP A 9 -1.21 2.86 -11.46
N PHE A 10 -0.41 3.78 -10.90
CA PHE A 10 0.36 3.51 -9.70
C PHE A 10 -0.52 3.35 -8.46
N LEU A 11 -1.52 4.23 -8.26
CA LEU A 11 -2.51 4.08 -7.19
C LEU A 11 -3.31 2.78 -7.33
N GLY A 12 -3.65 2.38 -8.55
CA GLY A 12 -4.30 1.10 -8.83
C GLY A 12 -3.49 -0.08 -8.31
N LYS A 13 -2.19 -0.14 -8.63
CA LYS A 13 -1.28 -1.21 -8.17
C LYS A 13 -1.11 -1.22 -6.65
N LEU A 14 -0.91 -0.06 -6.02
CA LEU A 14 -0.81 0.04 -4.56
C LEU A 14 -2.12 -0.41 -3.87
N SER A 15 -3.27 -0.08 -4.45
CA SER A 15 -4.56 -0.50 -3.91
C SER A 15 -4.77 -2.02 -3.97
N ILE A 16 -4.30 -2.68 -5.03
CA ILE A 16 -4.31 -4.14 -5.13
C ILE A 16 -3.44 -4.75 -4.02
N ILE A 17 -2.20 -4.25 -3.86
CA ILE A 17 -1.27 -4.72 -2.82
C ILE A 17 -1.89 -4.55 -1.43
N LYS A 18 -2.54 -3.41 -1.17
CA LYS A 18 -3.20 -3.13 0.11
C LYS A 18 -4.28 -4.17 0.42
N ASN A 19 -5.12 -4.49 -0.56
CA ASN A 19 -6.20 -5.44 -0.39
C ASN A 19 -5.66 -6.86 -0.13
N CYS A 20 -4.59 -7.27 -0.83
CA CYS A 20 -3.93 -8.55 -0.54
C CYS A 20 -3.40 -8.61 0.89
N LEU A 21 -2.70 -7.56 1.34
CA LEU A 21 -2.17 -7.49 2.71
C LEU A 21 -3.27 -7.53 3.76
N ALA A 22 -4.40 -6.85 3.53
CA ALA A 22 -5.56 -6.88 4.42
C ALA A 22 -6.13 -8.30 4.56
N LEU A 23 -6.31 -9.02 3.44
CA LEU A 23 -6.83 -10.40 3.46
C LEU A 23 -5.89 -11.35 4.20
N ILE A 24 -4.57 -11.16 4.02
CA ILE A 24 -3.55 -11.98 4.68
C ILE A 24 -3.51 -11.70 6.18
N LEU A 25 -3.75 -10.46 6.61
CA LEU A 25 -3.83 -10.07 8.03
C LEU A 25 -5.11 -10.57 8.72
N ASP A 26 -6.22 -10.64 7.97
CA ASP A 26 -7.50 -11.16 8.47
C ASP A 26 -7.49 -12.69 8.64
N ASP A 27 -6.61 -13.40 7.92
CA ASP A 27 -6.44 -14.84 8.08
C ASP A 27 -5.85 -15.19 9.47
N LYS A 28 -6.67 -15.82 10.32
CA LYS A 28 -6.37 -16.19 11.71
C LYS A 28 -5.23 -17.20 11.90
N LYS A 29 -4.61 -17.69 10.81
CA LYS A 29 -3.48 -18.65 10.86
C LYS A 29 -2.09 -18.01 10.94
N GLN A 30 -2.01 -16.69 11.05
CA GLN A 30 -0.73 -15.96 11.12
C GLN A 30 0.00 -16.20 12.44
N SER A 31 1.30 -16.55 12.36
CA SER A 31 2.23 -16.45 13.49
C SER A 31 2.43 -14.97 13.87
N ASP A 32 2.53 -14.67 15.16
CA ASP A 32 2.72 -13.31 15.72
C ASP A 32 3.87 -12.52 15.05
N LYS A 33 4.91 -13.23 14.60
CA LYS A 33 6.06 -12.60 13.92
C LYS A 33 5.75 -12.19 12.49
N ASN A 34 4.93 -12.96 11.77
CA ASN A 34 4.52 -12.66 10.40
C ASN A 34 3.45 -11.57 10.38
N SER A 35 2.51 -11.60 11.33
CA SER A 35 1.47 -10.58 11.48
C SER A 35 2.08 -9.17 11.64
N ASN A 36 3.09 -9.03 12.51
CA ASN A 36 3.80 -7.75 12.69
C ASN A 36 4.49 -7.23 11.41
N LEU A 37 5.09 -8.11 10.61
CA LEU A 37 5.75 -7.72 9.36
C LEU A 37 4.72 -7.31 8.29
N LEU A 38 3.61 -8.05 8.20
CA LEU A 38 2.52 -7.77 7.28
C LEU A 38 1.80 -6.47 7.63
N GLN A 39 1.60 -6.19 8.92
CA GLN A 39 1.02 -4.93 9.38
C GLN A 39 1.92 -3.74 8.97
N LYS A 40 3.24 -3.84 9.18
CA LYS A 40 4.18 -2.81 8.72
C LYS A 40 4.14 -2.60 7.21
N ALA A 41 4.03 -3.68 6.44
CA ALA A 41 3.90 -3.59 4.98
C ALA A 41 2.58 -2.92 4.56
N TYR A 42 1.49 -3.23 5.26
CA TYR A 42 0.19 -2.61 5.05
C TYR A 42 0.24 -1.10 5.31
N ASP A 43 0.76 -0.71 6.48
CA ASP A 43 0.85 0.69 6.90
C ASP A 43 1.72 1.49 5.93
N SER A 44 2.89 0.96 5.56
CA SER A 44 3.80 1.60 4.60
C SER A 44 3.15 1.80 3.23
N ASN A 45 2.37 0.82 2.76
CA ASN A 45 1.67 0.91 1.48
C ASN A 45 0.52 1.94 1.55
N GLN A 46 -0.18 2.01 2.68
CA GLN A 46 -1.23 3.01 2.92
C GLN A 46 -0.64 4.44 2.97
N ASP A 47 0.54 4.62 3.56
CA ASP A 47 1.26 5.90 3.56
C ASP A 47 1.69 6.33 2.15
N LEU A 48 2.18 5.40 1.32
CA LEU A 48 2.52 5.68 -0.08
C LEU A 48 1.29 6.12 -0.88
N ILE A 49 0.15 5.45 -0.70
CA ILE A 49 -1.12 5.86 -1.33
C ILE A 49 -1.49 7.29 -0.92
N ASN A 50 -1.36 7.62 0.37
CA ASN A 50 -1.69 8.95 0.89
C ASN A 50 -0.75 10.02 0.33
N LEU A 51 0.56 9.74 0.30
CA LEU A 51 1.57 10.65 -0.25
C LEU A 51 1.26 11.01 -1.72
N ILE A 52 0.91 10.01 -2.52
CA ILE A 52 0.62 10.18 -3.96
C ILE A 52 -0.68 10.93 -4.17
N LYS A 53 -1.72 10.63 -3.38
CA LYS A 53 -2.97 11.39 -3.41
C LYS A 53 -2.74 12.86 -3.09
N ASN A 54 -1.96 13.16 -2.05
CA ASN A 54 -1.67 14.53 -1.63
C ASN A 54 -0.84 15.29 -2.67
N THR A 55 0.13 14.64 -3.31
CA THR A 55 0.95 15.26 -4.37
C THR A 55 0.17 15.46 -5.68
N THR A 56 -0.83 14.63 -5.99
CA THR A 56 -1.65 14.78 -7.20
C THR A 56 -2.67 15.92 -7.09
N ILE A 57 -3.06 16.34 -5.88
CA ILE A 57 -4.04 17.42 -5.66
C ILE A 57 -3.42 18.83 -5.82
N HIS A 58 -2.08 18.95 -5.73
CA HIS A 58 -1.36 20.24 -5.81
C HIS A 58 -0.47 20.36 -7.08
N GLY A 59 -0.63 19.48 -8.06
CA GLY A 59 0.15 19.45 -9.30
C GLY A 59 -0.64 19.87 -10.53
#